data_AF-A0A0D0CII5-F1
#
_entry.id   AF-A0A0D0CII5-F1
#
_cell.length_a   1.000
_cell.length_b   1.000
_cell.length_c   1.000
_cell.angle_alpha   90.00
_cell.angle_beta   90.00
_cell.angle_gamma   90.00
#
_symmetry.space_group_name_H-M   'P 1'
#
loop_
_entity.id
_entity.type
_entity.pdbx_description
1 polymer ?
#
loop_
_entity_poly.entity_id
_entity_poly.type
_entity_poly.pdbx_seq_one_letter_code
_entity_poly.pdbx_strand_id
1 'polypeptide(L)'
;SHHLTSHAKTKYTNADLPAGCQDGNIWRCTFIPILGHFCGGYKEPWNVERTDLKDALQTIWNTVYGNLIQYTVIIGGPVYQVAKQHLNEWRGGFTVAALTVITAFFAHDQDFHNPKQHTEFAVAMLKKNRFYSVKIMELTRR
;
A
#
# COMPACT_ATOMS: atom_id res chain seq x y z
N SER A 1 8.87 10.40 44.91
CA SER A 1 8.15 9.27 44.29
C SER A 1 6.71 9.65 44.04
N HIS A 2 6.02 8.94 43.13
CA HIS A 2 4.70 9.18 42.51
C HIS A 2 4.80 9.89 41.14
N HIS A 3 4.28 9.39 40.03
CA HIS A 3 3.66 8.10 39.67
C HIS A 3 3.73 8.04 38.13
N LEU A 4 4.37 7.02 37.57
CA LEU A 4 4.34 6.71 36.14
C LEU A 4 2.93 6.21 35.78
N THR A 5 2.17 6.96 34.99
CA THR A 5 1.00 6.44 34.28
C THR A 5 1.35 6.25 32.80
N SER A 6 1.86 5.06 32.49
CA SER A 6 1.88 4.51 31.14
C SER A 6 0.44 4.42 30.62
N HIS A 7 -0.01 5.43 29.86
CA HIS A 7 -1.23 5.32 29.08
C HIS A 7 -0.96 4.44 27.85
N ALA A 8 -1.74 3.37 27.74
CA ALA A 8 -1.75 2.44 26.62
C ALA A 8 -1.87 3.20 25.28
N LYS A 9 -1.15 2.74 24.26
CA LYS A 9 -1.11 3.36 22.92
C LYS A 9 -2.52 3.54 22.36
N THR A 10 -3.03 4.76 22.39
CA THR A 10 -4.16 5.19 21.57
C THR A 10 -3.74 5.07 20.10
N LYS A 11 -4.46 4.26 19.32
CA LYS A 11 -4.25 4.13 17.88
C LYS A 11 -4.58 5.48 17.24
N TYR A 12 -3.65 6.07 16.49
CA TYR A 12 -3.92 7.30 15.74
C TYR A 12 -5.01 7.05 14.68
N THR A 13 -5.84 8.06 14.49
CA THR A 13 -6.92 8.12 13.52
C THR A 13 -6.78 9.38 12.67
N ASN A 14 -7.64 9.53 11.67
CA ASN A 14 -7.69 10.77 10.89
C ASN A 14 -7.95 12.01 11.76
N ALA A 15 -8.60 11.88 12.92
CA ALA A 15 -8.84 13.01 13.82
C ALA A 15 -7.56 13.57 14.45
N ASP A 16 -6.48 12.77 14.49
CA ASP A 16 -5.19 13.16 15.06
C ASP A 16 -4.26 13.80 14.02
N LEU A 17 -4.70 13.90 12.76
CA LEU A 17 -3.93 14.55 11.71
C LEU A 17 -3.90 16.08 11.88
N PRO A 18 -2.86 16.76 11.36
CA PRO A 18 -2.79 18.22 11.41
C PRO A 18 -4.05 18.91 10.86
N ALA A 19 -4.45 20.00 11.50
CA ALA A 19 -5.62 20.78 11.08
C ALA A 19 -5.49 21.23 9.61
N GLY A 20 -6.61 21.21 8.88
CA GLY A 20 -6.69 21.60 7.47
C GLY A 20 -6.20 20.55 6.46
N CYS A 21 -5.49 19.49 6.88
CA CYS A 21 -4.92 18.53 5.91
C CYS A 21 -5.98 17.65 5.22
N GLN A 22 -7.18 17.57 5.79
CA GLN A 22 -8.32 16.83 5.25
C GLN A 22 -9.28 17.72 4.45
N ASP A 23 -9.05 19.03 4.41
CA ASP A 23 -9.89 19.96 3.67
C ASP A 23 -9.92 19.58 2.18
N GLY A 24 -11.10 19.66 1.57
CA GLY A 24 -11.29 19.22 0.18
C GLY A 24 -10.96 17.74 -0.08
N ASN A 25 -10.91 16.90 0.97
CA ASN A 25 -10.56 15.49 0.89
C ASN A 25 -9.15 15.22 0.35
N ILE A 26 -8.24 16.19 0.43
CA ILE A 26 -6.88 16.14 -0.12
C ILE A 26 -6.08 14.96 0.44
N TRP A 27 -6.20 14.70 1.74
CA TRP A 27 -5.56 13.55 2.38
C TRP A 27 -5.85 12.23 1.65
N ARG A 28 -7.13 11.93 1.44
CA ARG A 28 -7.57 10.66 0.85
C ARG A 28 -7.41 10.64 -0.67
N CYS A 29 -7.68 11.74 -1.37
CA CYS A 29 -7.71 11.79 -2.83
C CYS A 29 -6.34 12.07 -3.47
N THR A 30 -5.39 12.62 -2.71
CA THR A 30 -4.10 13.05 -3.26
C THR A 30 -2.94 12.45 -2.47
N PHE A 31 -2.88 12.69 -1.16
CA PHE A 31 -1.73 12.27 -0.35
C PHE A 31 -1.56 10.75 -0.33
N ILE A 32 -2.63 10.00 0.00
CA ILE A 32 -2.59 8.53 0.06
C ILE A 32 -2.31 7.87 -1.30
N PRO A 33 -2.93 8.29 -2.42
CA PRO A 33 -2.60 7.75 -3.74
C PRO A 33 -1.15 7.97 -4.17
N ILE A 34 -0.56 9.14 -3.90
CA ILE A 34 0.85 9.41 -4.21
C ILE A 34 1.76 8.48 -3.38
N LEU A 35 1.43 8.26 -2.10
CA LEU A 35 2.15 7.30 -1.27
C LEU A 35 2.06 5.88 -1.83
N GLY A 36 0.86 5.46 -2.26
CA GLY A 36 0.67 4.16 -2.91
C GLY A 36 1.52 4.02 -4.18
N HIS A 37 1.58 5.06 -5.00
CA HIS A 37 2.41 5.09 -6.21
C HIS A 37 3.91 4.98 -5.89
N PHE A 38 4.40 5.75 -4.91
CA PHE A 38 5.78 5.67 -4.43
C PHE A 38 6.11 4.25 -3.95
N CYS A 39 5.27 3.66 -3.09
CA CYS A 39 5.51 2.32 -2.57
C CYS A 39 5.44 1.24 -3.64
N GLY A 40 4.56 1.38 -4.64
CA GLY A 40 4.49 0.45 -5.77
C GLY A 40 5.74 0.45 -6.65
N GLY A 41 6.46 1.57 -6.72
CA GLY A 41 7.74 1.69 -7.43
C GLY A 41 8.99 1.44 -6.58
N TYR A 42 8.84 1.21 -5.27
CA TYR A 42 9.96 0.98 -4.37
C TYR A 42 10.56 -0.43 -4.57
N LYS A 43 11.87 -0.58 -4.29
CA LYS A 43 12.60 -1.85 -4.52
C LYS A 43 11.91 -3.05 -3.87
N GLU A 44 11.51 -2.89 -2.61
CA GLU A 44 10.74 -3.88 -1.84
C GLU A 44 9.37 -3.29 -1.47
N PRO A 45 8.35 -3.41 -2.35
CA PRO A 45 7.09 -2.66 -2.22
C PRO A 45 6.27 -3.04 -0.98
N TRP A 46 6.59 -4.17 -0.33
CA TRP A 46 5.94 -4.68 0.87
C TRP A 46 6.67 -4.31 2.17
N ASN A 47 7.95 -3.94 2.08
CA ASN A 47 8.78 -3.65 3.25
C ASN A 47 9.68 -2.44 3.00
N VAL A 48 9.05 -1.26 3.00
CA VAL A 48 9.77 0.02 2.94
C VAL A 48 10.41 0.30 4.30
N GLU A 49 11.69 0.63 4.30
CA GLU A 49 12.41 1.01 5.53
C GLU A 49 11.76 2.20 6.22
N ARG A 50 11.82 2.24 7.56
CA ARG A 50 11.08 3.26 8.34
C ARG A 50 11.54 4.68 8.04
N THR A 51 12.83 4.87 7.84
CA THR A 51 13.44 6.16 7.48
C THR A 51 13.00 6.58 6.10
N ASP A 52 13.06 5.67 5.14
CA ASP A 52 12.71 5.93 3.74
C ASP A 52 11.22 6.26 3.61
N LEU A 53 10.36 5.54 4.35
CA LEU A 53 8.94 5.85 4.41
C LEU A 53 8.70 7.23 5.03
N LYS A 54 9.39 7.58 6.11
CA LYS A 54 9.27 8.90 6.75
C LYS A 54 9.70 10.02 5.81
N ASP A 55 10.81 9.85 5.09
CA ASP A 55 11.34 10.85 4.17
C ASP A 55 10.46 11.00 2.92
N ALA A 56 9.91 9.88 2.41
CA ALA A 56 8.89 9.91 1.37
C ALA A 56 7.63 10.64 1.83
N LEU A 57 7.12 10.35 3.02
CA LEU A 57 5.95 11.03 3.59
C LEU A 57 6.19 12.53 3.74
N GLN A 58 7.38 12.96 4.20
CA GLN A 58 7.73 14.38 4.28
C GLN A 58 7.75 15.03 2.90
N THR A 59 8.33 14.35 1.90
CA THR A 59 8.39 14.86 0.53
C THR A 59 6.99 15.02 -0.07
N ILE A 60 6.13 14.02 0.11
CA ILE A 60 4.73 14.06 -0.33
C ILE A 60 3.99 15.17 0.41
N TRP A 61 4.20 15.32 1.73
CA TRP A 61 3.57 16.37 2.52
C TRP A 61 3.90 17.76 1.96
N ASN A 62 5.19 18.03 1.77
CA ASN A 62 5.66 19.29 1.22
C ASN A 62 5.13 19.53 -0.20
N THR A 63 4.94 18.47 -0.99
CA THR A 63 4.41 18.58 -2.35
C THR A 63 2.91 18.87 -2.38
N VAL A 64 2.14 18.18 -1.53
CA VAL A 64 0.67 18.24 -1.51
C VAL A 64 0.15 19.49 -0.81
N TYR A 65 0.74 19.82 0.34
CA TYR A 65 0.28 20.93 1.18
C TYR A 65 1.14 22.19 1.02
N GLY A 66 2.32 22.08 0.40
CA GLY A 66 3.23 23.21 0.22
C GLY A 66 3.54 23.90 1.54
N ASN A 67 3.51 25.22 1.50
CA ASN A 67 3.69 26.07 2.69
C ASN A 67 2.36 26.36 3.43
N LEU A 68 1.23 25.78 3.02
CA LEU A 68 -0.08 26.05 3.62
C LEU A 68 -0.21 25.39 4.99
N ILE A 69 0.32 24.17 5.14
CA ILE A 69 0.26 23.41 6.39
C ILE A 69 1.68 22.97 6.75
N GLN A 70 2.32 23.74 7.63
CA GLN A 70 3.66 23.41 8.14
C GLN A 70 3.58 22.19 9.05
N TYR A 71 4.29 21.12 8.69
CA TYR A 71 4.36 19.93 9.50
C TYR A 71 5.64 19.13 9.23
N THR A 72 6.23 18.59 10.30
CA THR A 72 7.38 17.69 10.23
C THR A 72 6.90 16.27 10.54
N VAL A 73 7.07 15.36 9.60
CA VAL A 73 6.72 13.94 9.76
C VAL A 73 7.71 13.27 10.70
N ILE A 74 7.17 12.74 11.80
CA ILE A 74 7.93 12.01 12.82
C ILE A 74 7.58 10.53 12.73
N ILE A 75 8.59 9.66 12.77
CA ILE A 75 8.40 8.21 12.83
C ILE A 75 7.54 7.89 14.07
N GLY A 76 6.42 7.22 13.83
CA GLY A 76 5.48 6.87 14.89
C GLY A 76 4.50 7.96 15.30
N GLY A 77 4.58 9.16 14.71
CA GLY A 77 3.58 10.21 14.87
C GLY A 77 2.30 9.97 14.06
N PRO A 78 1.30 10.88 14.14
CA PRO A 78 -0.02 10.68 13.56
C PRO A 78 0.00 10.50 12.05
N VAL A 79 0.64 11.41 11.30
CA VAL A 79 0.76 11.31 9.83
C VAL A 79 1.43 10.00 9.43
N TYR A 80 2.51 9.62 10.11
CA TYR A 80 3.24 8.38 9.82
C TYR A 80 2.36 7.14 10.05
N GLN A 81 1.68 7.05 11.19
CA GLN A 81 0.91 5.87 11.55
C GLN A 81 -0.36 5.73 10.72
N VAL A 82 -1.08 6.83 10.49
CA VAL A 82 -2.31 6.83 9.69
C VAL A 82 -1.99 6.54 8.21
N ALA A 83 -0.94 7.17 7.66
CA ALA A 83 -0.52 6.88 6.29
C ALA A 83 -0.05 5.43 6.13
N LYS A 84 0.72 4.90 7.09
CA LYS A 84 1.13 3.50 7.11
C LYS A 84 -0.08 2.54 7.19
N GLN A 85 -1.10 2.90 7.97
CA GLN A 85 -2.34 2.12 8.01
C GLN A 85 -3.01 2.07 6.64
N HIS A 86 -3.22 3.22 6.00
CA HIS A 86 -3.83 3.28 4.66
C HIS A 86 -3.01 2.54 3.60
N LEU A 87 -1.68 2.61 3.69
CA LEU A 87 -0.80 1.85 2.82
C LEU A 87 -0.97 0.34 3.00
N ASN A 88 -1.15 -0.14 4.24
CA ASN A 88 -1.42 -1.55 4.53
C ASN A 88 -2.81 -1.97 4.03
N GLU A 89 -3.82 -1.11 4.15
CA GLU A 89 -5.16 -1.33 3.60
C GLU A 89 -5.11 -1.44 2.07
N TRP A 90 -4.40 -0.53 1.40
CA TRP A 90 -4.18 -0.57 -0.05
C TRP A 90 -3.48 -1.87 -0.49
N ARG A 91 -2.40 -2.24 0.20
CA ARG A 91 -1.68 -3.51 0.01
C ARG A 91 -2.60 -4.73 0.18
N GLY A 92 -3.42 -4.73 1.24
CA GLY A 92 -4.40 -5.80 1.50
C GLY A 92 -5.43 -5.91 0.38
N GLY A 93 -6.00 -4.78 -0.05
CA GLY A 93 -6.95 -4.74 -1.16
C GLY A 93 -6.36 -5.26 -2.47
N PHE A 94 -5.12 -4.86 -2.79
CA PHE A 94 -4.40 -5.37 -3.96
C PHE A 94 -4.18 -6.89 -3.88
N THR A 95 -3.71 -7.41 -2.74
CA THR A 95 -3.49 -8.84 -2.54
C THR A 95 -4.78 -9.64 -2.69
N VAL A 96 -5.88 -9.17 -2.12
CA VAL A 96 -7.19 -9.83 -2.25
C VAL A 96 -7.63 -9.86 -3.71
N ALA A 97 -7.57 -8.72 -4.41
CA ALA A 97 -7.95 -8.67 -5.82
C ALA A 97 -7.10 -9.59 -6.70
N ALA A 98 -5.77 -9.58 -6.51
CA ALA A 98 -4.86 -10.46 -7.24
C ALA A 98 -5.16 -11.94 -6.96
N LEU A 99 -5.40 -12.30 -5.68
CA LEU A 99 -5.77 -13.66 -5.30
C LEU A 99 -7.09 -14.07 -5.95
N THR A 100 -8.12 -13.21 -5.92
CA THR A 100 -9.40 -13.49 -6.58
C THR A 100 -9.23 -13.77 -8.07
N VAL A 101 -8.44 -12.98 -8.78
CA VAL A 101 -8.17 -13.17 -10.21
C VAL A 101 -7.45 -14.51 -10.46
N ILE A 102 -6.42 -14.82 -9.66
CA ILE A 102 -5.65 -16.06 -9.80
C ILE A 102 -6.53 -17.28 -9.49
N THR A 103 -7.33 -17.24 -8.42
CA THR A 103 -8.26 -18.31 -8.06
C THR A 103 -9.32 -18.51 -9.14
N ALA A 104 -9.88 -17.43 -9.69
CA ALA A 104 -10.85 -17.50 -10.79
C ALA A 104 -10.21 -18.11 -12.05
N PHE A 105 -8.96 -17.75 -12.37
CA PHE A 105 -8.21 -18.33 -13.49
C PHE A 105 -8.06 -19.85 -13.32
N PHE A 106 -7.60 -20.32 -12.16
CA PHE A 106 -7.44 -21.76 -11.92
C PHE A 106 -8.77 -22.53 -11.87
N ALA A 107 -9.85 -21.91 -11.43
CA ALA A 107 -11.16 -22.55 -11.40
C ALA A 107 -11.74 -22.81 -12.81
N HIS A 108 -11.31 -22.06 -13.82
CA HIS A 108 -11.82 -22.16 -15.20
C HIS A 108 -10.90 -22.95 -16.14
N ASP A 109 -9.70 -23.32 -15.70
CA ASP A 109 -8.71 -24.01 -16.52
C ASP A 109 -8.56 -25.46 -16.03
N GLN A 110 -8.98 -26.40 -16.87
CA GLN A 110 -8.98 -27.84 -16.57
C GLN A 110 -7.55 -28.39 -16.36
N ASP A 111 -6.50 -27.68 -16.77
CA ASP A 111 -5.13 -28.15 -16.59
C ASP A 111 -4.61 -27.96 -15.14
N PHE A 112 -5.35 -27.24 -14.28
CA PHE A 112 -4.91 -26.82 -12.94
C PHE A 112 -5.73 -27.46 -11.80
N HIS A 113 -5.79 -28.78 -11.77
CA HIS A 113 -6.56 -29.54 -10.77
C HIS A 113 -5.86 -29.71 -9.42
N ASN A 114 -4.57 -29.43 -9.29
CA ASN A 114 -3.85 -29.59 -8.02
C ASN A 114 -3.04 -28.35 -7.58
N PRO A 115 -2.86 -28.14 -6.26
CA PRO A 115 -2.11 -26.99 -5.72
C PRO A 115 -0.64 -26.90 -6.16
N LYS A 116 -0.04 -28.04 -6.55
CA LYS A 116 1.34 -28.09 -7.04
C LYS A 116 1.45 -27.38 -8.39
N GLN A 117 0.51 -27.61 -9.30
CA GLN A 117 0.43 -26.93 -10.60
C GLN A 117 0.21 -25.42 -10.44
N HIS A 118 -0.60 -24.99 -9.46
CA HIS A 118 -0.79 -23.57 -9.14
C HIS A 118 0.53 -22.91 -8.73
N THR A 119 1.30 -23.60 -7.89
CA THR A 119 2.61 -23.14 -7.42
C THR A 119 3.62 -23.06 -8.56
N GLU A 120 3.72 -24.11 -9.39
CA GLU A 120 4.61 -24.15 -10.55
C GLU A 120 4.29 -23.04 -11.56
N PHE A 121 3.00 -22.78 -11.81
CA PHE A 121 2.55 -21.69 -12.66
C PHE A 121 2.89 -20.31 -12.09
N ALA A 122 2.61 -20.07 -10.80
CA ALA A 122 2.93 -18.81 -10.14
C ALA A 122 4.44 -18.53 -10.19
N VAL A 123 5.27 -19.55 -9.92
CA VAL A 123 6.74 -19.45 -10.03
C VAL A 123 7.18 -19.16 -11.47
N ALA A 124 6.58 -19.81 -12.47
CA ALA A 124 6.89 -19.56 -13.87
C ALA A 124 6.49 -18.14 -14.33
N MET A 125 5.36 -17.62 -13.84
CA MET A 125 4.89 -16.26 -14.12
C MET A 125 5.77 -15.19 -13.47
N LEU A 126 6.24 -15.44 -12.24
CA LEU A 126 7.21 -14.58 -11.53
C LEU A 126 8.56 -14.52 -12.26
N LYS A 127 9.11 -15.68 -12.66
CA LYS A 127 10.42 -15.74 -13.35
C LYS A 127 10.45 -15.00 -14.68
N LYS A 128 9.29 -14.78 -15.31
CA LYS A 128 9.20 -14.11 -16.62
C LYS A 128 8.71 -12.66 -16.54
N ASN A 129 8.48 -12.10 -15.34
CA ASN A 129 7.82 -10.80 -15.16
C ASN A 129 6.50 -10.67 -15.96
N ARG A 130 5.82 -11.79 -16.22
CA ARG A 130 4.68 -11.88 -17.16
C ARG A 130 3.33 -11.49 -16.57
N PHE A 131 3.30 -10.92 -15.37
CA PHE A 131 2.08 -10.31 -14.83
C PHE A 131 1.66 -9.05 -15.59
N TYR A 132 2.55 -8.46 -16.40
CA TYR A 132 2.19 -7.47 -17.40
C TYR A 132 1.93 -8.17 -18.75
N SER A 133 0.66 -8.18 -19.14
CA SER A 133 0.11 -8.11 -20.50
C SER A 133 0.31 -9.23 -21.55
N VAL A 134 0.99 -10.36 -21.31
CA VAL A 134 1.16 -11.35 -22.41
C VAL A 134 0.10 -12.45 -22.49
N LYS A 135 -0.54 -12.86 -21.38
CA LYS A 135 -1.52 -13.97 -21.43
C LYS A 135 -2.98 -13.53 -21.61
N ILE A 136 -3.30 -12.26 -21.35
CA ILE A 136 -4.64 -11.70 -21.63
C ILE A 136 -4.85 -11.46 -23.13
N MET A 137 -3.79 -11.16 -23.91
CA MET A 137 -3.92 -10.93 -25.35
C MET A 137 -4.09 -12.21 -26.19
N GLU A 138 -3.70 -13.39 -25.69
CA GLU A 138 -3.95 -14.65 -26.42
C GLU A 138 -5.37 -15.19 -26.24
N LEU A 139 -6.09 -14.78 -25.19
CA LEU A 139 -7.48 -15.21 -24.92
C LEU A 139 -8.55 -14.35 -25.62
N THR A 140 -8.17 -13.26 -26.30
CA THR A 140 -9.11 -12.47 -27.13
C THR A 140 -9.05 -12.84 -28.62
N ARG A 141 -8.32 -13.91 -28.99
CA ARG A 141 -8.21 -14.40 -30.37
C ARG A 141 -8.48 -15.90 -30.50
N ARG A 142 -9.53 -16.39 -29.82
CA ARG A 142 -10.25 -17.62 -30.20
C ARG A 142 -11.73 -17.43 -29.96
#